data_AF-A0A0N5BFY0-F1
#
_entry.id   AF-A0A0N5BFY0-F1
#
_cell.length_a   1.000
_cell.length_b   1.000
_cell.length_c   1.000
_cell.angle_alpha   90.00
_cell.angle_beta   90.00
_cell.angle_gamma   90.00
#
_symmetry.space_group_name_H-M   'P 1'
#
loop_
_entity.id
_entity.type
_entity.pdbx_description
1 polymer ?
#
loop_
_entity_poly.entity_id
_entity_poly.type
_entity_poly.pdbx_seq_one_letter_code
_entity_poly.pdbx_strand_id
1 'polypeptide(L)'
;MDRPKLDYVSVSHDRNKLLKIEYSFKPTENTPGDETIKCVEFSNDSEYQDFLEEKDFSEVEIFQLLNNETNESVNITENDPPYDGFDLYYFRIDGDKETFLDLGFEGTCYNIEMKSNTNMKTPYYDSYLKSLREMGFFENNGSKLIAVKIIMDRLTGNSNLKYNGISVDSERPLHMDISECLFKYNFFNFESRCNGRDIYIAFDLDSTFTILEKNFYSELMEKVNSRNYSMEKIDDDKEYFIEISMNCQKCKKEHSNRITFYRNNNILEIIIC
;
A
#
# COMPACT_ATOMS: atom_id res chain seq x y z
N MET A 1 -5.17 -24.49 22.33
CA MET A 1 -3.74 -24.47 21.98
C MET A 1 -3.51 -23.20 21.20
N ASP A 2 -2.36 -22.56 21.38
CA ASP A 2 -2.00 -21.41 20.54
C ASP A 2 -1.80 -21.89 19.10
N ARG A 3 -2.40 -21.16 18.15
CA ARG A 3 -2.28 -21.44 16.72
C ARG A 3 -0.84 -21.11 16.28
N PRO A 4 -0.20 -21.90 15.42
CA PRO A 4 1.15 -21.60 14.97
C PRO A 4 1.17 -20.32 14.13
N LYS A 5 2.12 -19.44 14.45
CA LYS A 5 2.33 -18.16 13.78
C LYS A 5 3.06 -18.33 12.45
N LEU A 6 2.60 -17.60 11.46
CA LEU A 6 3.20 -17.55 10.13
C LEU A 6 4.10 -16.33 9.97
N ASP A 7 5.10 -16.47 9.11
CA ASP A 7 6.09 -15.44 8.81
C ASP A 7 5.95 -14.96 7.37
N TYR A 8 5.90 -15.91 6.44
CA TYR A 8 5.53 -15.69 5.05
C TYR A 8 4.15 -16.29 4.75
N VAL A 9 3.35 -15.57 3.98
CA VAL A 9 2.11 -16.07 3.37
C VAL A 9 1.98 -15.53 1.95
N SER A 10 1.81 -16.41 0.98
CA SER A 10 1.47 -16.08 -0.40
C SER A 10 0.21 -16.79 -0.83
N VAL A 11 -0.74 -16.02 -1.33
CA VAL A 11 -2.04 -16.50 -1.78
C VAL A 11 -2.09 -16.38 -3.29
N SER A 12 -2.30 -17.49 -3.99
CA SER A 12 -2.44 -17.47 -5.44
C SER A 12 -3.84 -17.83 -5.89
N HIS A 13 -4.31 -17.16 -6.93
CA HIS A 13 -5.57 -17.47 -7.59
C HIS A 13 -5.39 -17.56 -9.10
N ASP A 14 -6.36 -18.20 -9.74
CA ASP A 14 -6.55 -18.20 -11.18
C ASP A 14 -8.04 -17.92 -11.43
N ARG A 15 -8.31 -16.90 -12.24
CA ARG A 15 -9.64 -16.35 -12.45
C ARG A 15 -10.31 -16.06 -11.09
N ASN A 16 -11.48 -16.66 -10.88
CA ASN A 16 -12.32 -16.49 -9.70
C ASN A 16 -12.11 -17.56 -8.62
N LYS A 17 -11.03 -18.35 -8.70
CA LYS A 17 -10.76 -19.49 -7.82
C LYS A 17 -9.39 -19.38 -7.15
N LEU A 18 -9.40 -19.52 -5.82
CA LEU A 18 -8.20 -19.74 -5.02
C LEU A 18 -7.53 -21.04 -5.45
N LEU A 19 -6.22 -21.00 -5.73
CA LEU A 19 -5.46 -22.18 -6.14
C LEU A 19 -4.72 -22.80 -4.97
N LYS A 20 -3.80 -22.05 -4.39
CA LYS A 20 -2.93 -22.52 -3.31
C LYS A 20 -2.50 -21.37 -2.40
N ILE A 21 -2.10 -21.76 -1.20
CA ILE A 21 -1.36 -20.90 -0.27
C ILE A 21 0.01 -21.49 -0.03
N GLU A 22 1.02 -20.65 -0.22
CA GLU A 22 2.39 -20.92 0.20
C GLU A 22 2.66 -20.18 1.51
N TYR A 23 3.35 -20.82 2.45
CA TYR A 23 3.58 -20.23 3.76
C TYR A 23 4.82 -20.79 4.45
N SER A 24 5.41 -19.99 5.35
CA SER A 24 6.45 -20.44 6.29
C SER A 24 6.02 -20.13 7.72
N PHE A 25 6.55 -20.89 8.67
CA PHE A 25 6.31 -20.63 10.09
C PHE A 25 7.33 -19.63 10.64
N LYS A 26 6.91 -18.84 11.62
CA LYS A 26 7.82 -17.96 12.34
C LYS A 26 8.95 -18.77 12.98
N PRO A 27 10.23 -18.39 12.77
CA PRO A 27 11.34 -19.06 13.43
C PRO A 27 11.15 -19.05 14.94
N THR A 28 11.47 -20.16 15.60
CA THR A 28 11.52 -20.20 17.07
C THR A 28 12.96 -20.27 17.51
N GLU A 29 13.28 -19.86 18.74
CA GLU A 29 14.64 -19.94 19.31
C GLU A 29 15.26 -21.34 19.19
N ASN A 30 14.44 -22.39 19.05
CA ASN A 30 14.86 -23.79 18.96
C ASN A 30 14.92 -24.35 17.53
N THR A 31 14.46 -23.62 16.52
CA THR A 31 14.52 -24.02 15.10
C THR A 31 15.14 -22.88 14.28
N PRO A 32 16.48 -22.86 14.15
CA PRO A 32 17.15 -21.82 13.37
C PRO A 32 16.93 -22.06 11.87
N GLY A 33 16.31 -21.08 11.19
CA GLY A 33 16.70 -20.62 9.85
C GLY A 33 16.33 -21.46 8.61
N ASP A 34 15.91 -22.71 8.71
CA ASP A 34 15.42 -23.43 7.52
C ASP A 34 13.93 -23.09 7.28
N GLU A 35 13.70 -21.95 6.62
CA GLU A 35 12.41 -21.54 6.07
C GLU A 35 11.95 -22.53 5.00
N THR A 36 11.44 -23.67 5.44
CA THR A 36 10.80 -24.61 4.53
C THR A 36 9.44 -24.04 4.16
N ILE A 37 9.37 -23.40 2.99
CA ILE A 37 8.10 -22.98 2.39
C ILE A 37 7.22 -24.22 2.21
N LYS A 38 6.03 -24.17 2.80
CA LYS A 38 4.99 -25.19 2.68
C LYS A 38 3.95 -24.70 1.67
N CYS A 39 3.33 -25.64 0.97
CA CYS A 39 2.27 -25.36 0.00
C CYS A 39 1.03 -26.19 0.36
N VAL A 40 -0.13 -25.57 0.30
CA VAL A 40 -1.43 -26.24 0.42
C VAL A 40 -2.34 -25.82 -0.73
N GLU A 41 -2.96 -26.80 -1.37
CA GLU A 41 -3.99 -26.63 -2.38
C GLU A 41 -5.35 -26.96 -1.78
N PHE A 42 -6.39 -26.22 -2.17
CA PHE A 42 -7.74 -26.38 -1.63
C PHE A 42 -8.68 -26.95 -2.68
N SER A 43 -9.39 -28.02 -2.32
CA SER A 43 -10.41 -28.63 -3.17
C SER A 43 -11.73 -27.89 -3.08
N ASN A 44 -11.99 -27.20 -1.97
CA ASN A 44 -13.23 -26.48 -1.68
C ASN A 44 -13.00 -25.37 -0.62
N ASP A 45 -14.01 -24.52 -0.44
CA ASP A 45 -13.96 -23.39 0.50
C ASP A 45 -13.89 -23.83 1.98
N SER A 46 -14.38 -25.02 2.34
CA SER A 46 -14.30 -25.53 3.71
C SER A 46 -12.87 -25.80 4.13
N GLU A 47 -12.09 -26.46 3.27
CA GLU A 47 -10.65 -26.71 3.50
C GLU A 47 -9.87 -25.40 3.66
N TYR A 48 -10.27 -24.36 2.90
CA TYR A 48 -9.69 -23.03 3.06
C TYR A 48 -10.04 -22.40 4.41
N GLN A 49 -11.30 -22.46 4.84
CA GLN A 49 -11.70 -21.94 6.15
C GLN A 49 -10.99 -22.70 7.29
N ASP A 50 -10.90 -24.03 7.21
CA ASP A 50 -10.18 -24.84 8.18
C ASP A 50 -8.71 -24.39 8.29
N PHE A 51 -8.05 -24.15 7.15
CA PHE A 51 -6.69 -23.60 7.15
C PHE A 51 -6.59 -22.23 7.85
N LEU A 52 -7.51 -21.30 7.58
CA LEU A 52 -7.52 -19.99 8.24
C LEU A 52 -7.80 -20.08 9.75
N GLU A 53 -8.60 -21.04 10.18
CA GLU A 53 -8.90 -21.26 11.60
C GLU A 53 -7.72 -21.88 12.34
N GLU A 54 -6.90 -22.70 11.68
CA GLU A 54 -5.76 -23.38 12.29
C GLU A 54 -4.47 -22.56 12.40
N LYS A 55 -4.36 -21.42 11.71
CA LYS A 55 -3.12 -20.63 11.62
C LYS A 55 -3.29 -19.24 12.24
N ASP A 56 -2.19 -18.67 12.72
CA ASP A 56 -2.15 -17.30 13.24
C ASP A 56 -1.37 -16.39 12.28
N PHE A 57 -2.03 -15.36 11.75
CA PHE A 57 -1.46 -14.43 10.78
C PHE A 57 -1.13 -13.06 11.40
N SER A 58 -1.07 -12.96 12.73
CA SER A 58 -0.83 -11.70 13.44
C SER A 58 0.60 -11.13 13.33
N GLU A 59 1.57 -11.95 12.92
CA GLU A 59 3.00 -11.59 12.86
C GLU A 59 3.65 -11.95 11.52
N VAL A 60 2.85 -11.98 10.45
CA VAL A 60 3.34 -12.19 9.07
C VAL A 60 4.17 -10.99 8.65
N GLU A 61 5.43 -11.22 8.30
CA GLU A 61 6.37 -10.19 7.84
C GLU A 61 6.28 -9.98 6.33
N ILE A 62 5.98 -11.05 5.59
CA ILE A 62 5.84 -11.01 4.13
C ILE A 62 4.48 -11.58 3.75
N PHE A 63 3.63 -10.73 3.18
CA PHE A 63 2.32 -11.10 2.65
C PHE A 63 2.26 -10.84 1.16
N GLN A 64 1.95 -11.88 0.38
CA GLN A 64 1.87 -11.81 -1.07
C GLN A 64 0.49 -12.27 -1.57
N LEU A 65 0.01 -11.56 -2.56
CA LEU A 65 -1.19 -11.90 -3.33
C LEU A 65 -0.79 -12.00 -4.79
N LEU A 66 -1.04 -13.15 -5.42
CA LEU A 66 -0.60 -13.47 -6.77
C LEU A 66 -1.78 -13.85 -7.65
N ASN A 67 -1.98 -13.11 -8.74
CA ASN A 67 -2.86 -13.49 -9.83
C ASN A 67 -2.06 -14.30 -10.86
N ASN A 68 -2.31 -15.61 -10.96
CA ASN A 68 -1.57 -16.46 -11.90
C ASN A 68 -1.98 -16.27 -13.36
N GLU A 69 -3.17 -15.72 -13.64
CA GLU A 69 -3.65 -15.51 -15.02
C GLU A 69 -2.93 -14.32 -15.66
N THR A 70 -2.71 -13.26 -14.89
CA THR A 70 -2.07 -12.01 -15.34
C THR A 70 -0.67 -11.85 -14.76
N ASN A 71 -0.14 -12.84 -14.05
CA ASN A 71 1.15 -12.74 -13.35
C ASN A 71 1.33 -11.45 -12.50
N GLU A 72 0.22 -10.82 -12.08
CA GLU A 72 0.25 -9.63 -11.25
C GLU A 72 0.43 -10.04 -9.80
N SER A 73 1.17 -9.26 -9.02
CA SER A 73 1.28 -9.51 -7.60
C SER A 73 1.30 -8.25 -6.75
N VAL A 74 0.76 -8.38 -5.53
CA VAL A 74 0.93 -7.40 -4.46
C VAL A 74 1.75 -8.07 -3.39
N ASN A 75 2.96 -7.58 -3.17
CA ASN A 75 3.84 -7.99 -2.09
C ASN A 75 3.88 -6.88 -1.04
N ILE A 76 3.67 -7.25 0.21
CA ILE A 76 3.74 -6.38 1.37
C ILE A 76 4.81 -6.94 2.27
N THR A 77 5.85 -6.15 2.49
CA THR A 77 6.92 -6.46 3.44
C THR A 77 6.85 -5.45 4.58
N GLU A 78 6.73 -5.99 5.80
CA GLU A 78 6.83 -5.20 7.02
C GLU A 78 8.29 -5.22 7.47
N ASN A 79 8.88 -4.05 7.65
CA ASN A 79 10.20 -3.95 8.25
C ASN A 79 10.05 -3.35 9.63
N ASP A 80 10.59 -4.03 10.64
CA ASP A 80 10.75 -3.43 11.96
C ASP A 80 11.55 -2.12 11.82
N PRO A 81 11.16 -1.04 12.54
CA PRO A 81 11.80 0.27 12.42
C PRO A 81 13.31 0.12 12.63
N PRO A 82 14.18 0.51 11.68
CA PRO A 82 15.59 0.33 11.88
C PRO A 82 16.07 1.07 13.13
N TYR A 83 15.82 2.38 13.28
CA TYR A 83 16.31 3.13 14.44
C TYR A 83 15.51 4.40 14.82
N ASP A 84 14.41 4.72 14.11
CA ASP A 84 13.91 6.10 14.06
C ASP A 84 12.52 6.31 14.71
N GLY A 85 11.91 5.25 15.26
CA GLY A 85 10.57 5.31 15.86
C GLY A 85 9.42 5.48 14.86
N PHE A 86 9.66 5.19 13.57
CA PHE A 86 8.64 5.15 12.52
C PHE A 86 8.40 3.71 12.08
N ASP A 87 7.13 3.30 11.98
CA ASP A 87 6.81 2.05 11.30
C ASP A 87 7.01 2.22 9.80
N LEU A 88 7.59 1.20 9.16
CA LEU A 88 7.99 1.23 7.76
C LEU A 88 7.37 0.05 7.02
N TYR A 89 6.58 0.38 5.99
CA TYR A 89 5.94 -0.60 5.13
C TYR A 89 6.40 -0.43 3.69
N TYR A 90 6.75 -1.54 3.07
CA TYR A 90 7.06 -1.61 1.66
C TYR A 90 5.95 -2.37 0.95
N PHE A 91 5.29 -1.70 0.02
CA PHE A 91 4.37 -2.32 -0.92
C PHE A 91 5.08 -2.38 -2.26
N ARG A 92 5.17 -3.58 -2.82
CA ARG A 92 5.63 -3.78 -4.18
C ARG A 92 4.48 -4.38 -4.97
N ILE A 93 4.08 -3.71 -6.05
CA ILE A 93 3.01 -4.17 -6.91
C ILE A 93 3.61 -4.38 -8.28
N ASP A 94 3.72 -5.64 -8.67
CA ASP A 94 4.20 -6.03 -9.98
C ASP A 94 2.97 -6.22 -10.89
N GLY A 95 2.90 -5.44 -11.97
CA GLY A 95 1.87 -5.57 -13.00
C GLY A 95 2.29 -6.51 -14.14
N ASP A 96 1.32 -6.99 -14.91
CA ASP A 96 1.57 -7.91 -16.03
C ASP A 96 2.51 -7.32 -17.10
N LYS A 97 3.19 -8.23 -17.78
CA LYS A 97 3.95 -8.03 -19.01
C LYS A 97 3.34 -8.88 -20.13
N GLU A 98 2.75 -8.24 -21.12
CA GLU A 98 2.75 -8.81 -22.47
C GLU A 98 4.09 -8.48 -23.14
N THR A 99 5.14 -9.28 -22.91
CA THR A 99 6.13 -9.73 -23.92
C THR A 99 7.45 -10.20 -23.28
N PHE A 100 7.76 -11.48 -23.46
CA PHE A 100 9.14 -11.96 -23.45
C PHE A 100 9.81 -11.48 -24.76
N LEU A 101 10.45 -10.33 -24.73
CA LEU A 101 11.56 -10.07 -25.66
C LEU A 101 12.85 -10.43 -24.93
N ASP A 102 13.72 -11.20 -25.62
CA ASP A 102 14.95 -11.87 -25.14
C ASP A 102 16.03 -10.95 -24.48
N LEU A 103 15.71 -9.71 -24.08
CA LEU A 103 16.69 -8.70 -23.66
C LEU A 103 16.36 -7.91 -22.38
N GLY A 104 15.27 -8.20 -21.66
CA GLY A 104 15.05 -7.57 -20.35
C GLY A 104 13.60 -7.65 -19.87
N PHE A 105 13.41 -7.71 -18.56
CA PHE A 105 12.09 -7.67 -17.96
C PHE A 105 11.55 -6.22 -17.94
N GLU A 106 10.93 -5.76 -19.02
CA GLU A 106 10.20 -4.47 -19.07
C GLU A 106 8.76 -4.60 -18.58
N GLY A 107 8.45 -4.26 -17.33
CA GLY A 107 7.10 -4.40 -16.77
C GLY A 107 6.93 -3.45 -15.61
N THR A 108 5.69 -3.08 -15.33
CA THR A 108 5.39 -1.98 -14.41
C THR A 108 5.56 -2.47 -12.98
N CYS A 109 6.40 -1.80 -12.20
CA CYS A 109 6.63 -2.12 -10.79
C CYS A 109 6.38 -0.87 -9.96
N TYR A 110 5.35 -0.89 -9.11
CA TYR A 110 5.13 0.18 -8.15
C TYR A 110 5.78 -0.19 -6.83
N ASN A 111 6.90 0.47 -6.50
CA ASN A 111 7.41 0.44 -5.14
C ASN A 111 6.81 1.61 -4.36
N ILE A 112 6.12 1.29 -3.28
CA ILE A 112 5.48 2.27 -2.40
C ILE A 112 6.07 2.10 -1.01
N GLU A 113 6.77 3.12 -0.55
CA GLU A 113 7.29 3.19 0.80
C GLU A 113 6.35 4.05 1.65
N MET A 114 5.88 3.52 2.77
CA MET A 114 5.01 4.24 3.69
C MET A 114 5.60 4.27 5.10
N LYS A 115 5.62 5.46 5.70
CA LYS A 115 6.11 5.70 7.06
C LYS A 115 5.12 6.51 7.90
N SER A 116 5.08 6.22 9.20
CA SER A 116 4.37 7.07 10.17
C SER A 116 5.01 7.11 11.55
N ASN A 117 4.90 8.25 12.21
CA ASN A 117 5.47 8.55 13.54
C ASN A 117 4.65 7.98 14.73
N THR A 118 3.58 7.25 14.45
CA THR A 118 2.79 6.56 15.47
C THR A 118 2.59 5.12 15.05
N ASN A 119 2.59 4.22 16.03
CA ASN A 119 2.30 2.79 15.86
C ASN A 119 1.09 2.58 14.91
N MET A 120 1.38 2.37 13.63
CA MET A 120 0.48 1.81 12.66
C MET A 120 0.09 0.43 13.21
N LYS A 121 -1.21 0.15 13.20
CA LYS A 121 -1.64 -1.14 13.73
C LYS A 121 -1.14 -2.24 12.79
N THR A 122 -0.54 -3.26 13.38
CA THR A 122 -0.22 -4.53 12.74
C THR A 122 -1.44 -5.02 11.96
N PRO A 123 -1.26 -5.54 10.74
CA PRO A 123 -2.36 -6.00 9.90
C PRO A 123 -3.14 -7.10 10.59
N TYR A 124 -4.43 -7.09 10.32
CA TYR A 124 -5.25 -8.26 10.54
C TYR A 124 -5.31 -9.05 9.24
N TYR A 125 -4.22 -9.74 8.88
CA TYR A 125 -4.19 -10.55 7.65
C TYR A 125 -5.27 -11.64 7.67
N ASP A 126 -5.67 -12.14 8.85
CA ASP A 126 -6.86 -12.99 9.03
C ASP A 126 -8.10 -12.39 8.34
N SER A 127 -8.33 -11.08 8.49
CA SER A 127 -9.47 -10.39 7.89
C SER A 127 -9.33 -10.28 6.37
N TYR A 128 -8.12 -10.03 5.87
CA TYR A 128 -7.86 -9.89 4.43
C TYR A 128 -8.08 -11.22 3.72
N LEU A 129 -7.54 -12.29 4.27
CA LEU A 129 -7.69 -13.64 3.76
C LEU A 129 -9.17 -14.07 3.72
N LYS A 130 -9.95 -13.74 4.74
CA LYS A 130 -11.40 -14.04 4.76
C LYS A 130 -12.20 -13.24 3.74
N SER A 131 -11.71 -12.06 3.34
CA SER A 131 -12.45 -11.11 2.53
C SER A 131 -11.83 -10.83 1.16
N LEU A 132 -10.93 -11.68 0.66
CA LEU A 132 -10.28 -11.52 -0.65
C LEU A 132 -11.28 -11.21 -1.78
N ARG A 133 -12.44 -11.90 -1.79
CA ARG A 133 -13.49 -11.66 -2.79
C ARG A 133 -14.11 -10.27 -2.66
N GLU A 134 -14.43 -9.84 -1.45
CA GLU A 134 -15.01 -8.52 -1.16
C GLU A 134 -13.99 -7.38 -1.40
N MET A 135 -12.71 -7.70 -1.23
CA MET A 135 -11.61 -6.81 -1.56
C MET A 135 -11.40 -6.65 -3.07
N GLY A 136 -12.04 -7.48 -3.90
CA GLY A 136 -11.93 -7.44 -5.35
C GLY A 136 -10.67 -8.14 -5.87
N PHE A 137 -10.11 -9.08 -5.10
CA PHE A 137 -8.88 -9.80 -5.51
C PHE A 137 -9.01 -10.49 -6.86
N PHE A 138 -10.19 -11.06 -7.10
CA PHE A 138 -10.49 -11.82 -8.30
C PHE A 138 -11.01 -10.94 -9.46
N GLU A 139 -11.06 -9.62 -9.28
CA GLU A 139 -11.54 -8.67 -10.29
C GLU A 139 -10.40 -8.22 -11.21
N ASN A 140 -10.75 -7.66 -12.37
CA ASN A 140 -9.77 -7.01 -13.24
C ASN A 140 -9.13 -5.82 -12.51
N ASN A 141 -7.80 -5.71 -12.54
CA ASN A 141 -7.01 -4.78 -11.71
C ASN A 141 -7.14 -5.03 -10.20
N GLY A 142 -7.51 -6.25 -9.78
CA GLY A 142 -7.67 -6.62 -8.38
C GLY A 142 -6.43 -6.30 -7.54
N SER A 143 -5.23 -6.45 -8.11
CA SER A 143 -3.95 -6.11 -7.47
C SER A 143 -3.87 -4.62 -7.09
N LYS A 144 -4.15 -3.70 -8.03
CA LYS A 144 -4.21 -2.26 -7.75
C LYS A 144 -5.28 -1.94 -6.71
N LEU A 145 -6.47 -2.50 -6.86
CA LEU A 145 -7.60 -2.26 -5.94
C LEU A 145 -7.26 -2.68 -4.50
N ILE A 146 -6.66 -3.86 -4.34
CA ILE A 146 -6.23 -4.36 -3.04
C ILE A 146 -5.13 -3.52 -2.45
N ALA A 147 -4.13 -3.13 -3.25
CA ALA A 147 -3.07 -2.26 -2.78
C ALA A 147 -3.63 -0.96 -2.18
N VAL A 148 -4.57 -0.30 -2.89
CA VAL A 148 -5.25 0.89 -2.35
C VAL A 148 -5.98 0.56 -1.05
N LYS A 149 -6.76 -0.52 -1.01
CA LYS A 149 -7.53 -0.91 0.20
C LYS A 149 -6.61 -1.18 1.39
N ILE A 150 -5.52 -1.93 1.22
CA ILE A 150 -4.58 -2.24 2.30
C ILE A 150 -3.85 -0.98 2.78
N ILE A 151 -3.40 -0.12 1.87
CA ILE A 151 -2.78 1.17 2.25
C ILE A 151 -3.77 2.02 3.06
N MET A 152 -5.04 2.09 2.65
CA MET A 152 -6.05 2.85 3.39
C MET A 152 -6.40 2.23 4.74
N ASP A 153 -6.50 0.90 4.83
CA ASP A 153 -6.73 0.18 6.07
C ASP A 153 -5.60 0.41 7.07
N ARG A 154 -4.35 0.42 6.60
CA ARG A 154 -3.16 0.75 7.40
C ARG A 154 -3.23 2.14 8.00
N LEU A 155 -3.49 3.13 7.15
CA LEU A 155 -3.54 4.53 7.55
C LEU A 155 -4.65 4.80 8.58
N THR A 156 -5.80 4.13 8.43
CA THR A 156 -6.94 4.29 9.33
C THR A 156 -6.96 3.34 10.52
N GLY A 157 -6.16 2.28 10.49
CA GLY A 157 -6.19 1.20 11.49
C GLY A 157 -7.54 0.48 11.55
N ASN A 158 -8.29 0.44 10.45
CA ASN A 158 -9.63 -0.13 10.37
C ASN A 158 -9.71 -1.22 9.30
N SER A 159 -9.68 -2.48 9.70
CA SER A 159 -9.73 -3.65 8.82
C SER A 159 -11.13 -3.99 8.28
N ASN A 160 -12.16 -3.18 8.57
CA ASN A 160 -13.56 -3.52 8.27
C ASN A 160 -14.00 -3.24 6.82
N LEU A 161 -13.10 -3.28 5.83
CA LEU A 161 -13.48 -3.21 4.41
C LEU A 161 -14.36 -2.00 4.08
N LYS A 162 -14.22 -0.90 4.83
CA LYS A 162 -15.03 0.34 4.67
C LYS A 162 -14.77 1.04 3.33
N TYR A 163 -13.90 0.45 2.53
CA TYR A 163 -13.36 0.91 1.27
C TYR A 163 -13.90 0.11 0.09
N ASN A 164 -14.98 -0.65 0.27
CA ASN A 164 -15.62 -1.41 -0.83
C ASN A 164 -16.14 -0.52 -1.97
N GLY A 165 -16.33 0.78 -1.73
CA GLY A 165 -16.66 1.77 -2.77
C GLY A 165 -15.44 2.47 -3.39
N ILE A 166 -14.22 2.00 -3.15
CA ILE A 166 -13.04 2.40 -3.92
C ILE A 166 -13.11 1.65 -5.26
N SER A 167 -12.97 2.39 -6.34
CA SER A 167 -12.70 1.87 -7.67
C SER A 167 -11.34 2.38 -8.11
N VAL A 168 -10.61 1.56 -8.86
CA VAL A 168 -9.35 1.96 -9.51
C VAL A 168 -9.61 2.08 -11.00
N ASP A 169 -8.97 3.06 -11.62
CA ASP A 169 -9.02 3.23 -13.08
C ASP A 169 -7.80 2.51 -13.68
N SER A 170 -8.05 1.57 -14.58
CA SER A 170 -6.98 0.79 -15.22
C SER A 170 -5.95 1.67 -15.93
N GLU A 171 -6.41 2.78 -16.52
CA GLU A 171 -5.57 3.70 -17.30
C GLU A 171 -4.84 4.72 -16.42
N ARG A 172 -5.23 4.82 -15.14
CA ARG A 172 -4.68 5.81 -14.22
C ARG A 172 -3.49 5.24 -13.43
N PRO A 173 -2.45 6.07 -13.21
CA PRO A 173 -1.37 5.72 -12.29
C PRO A 173 -1.88 5.49 -10.86
N LEU A 174 -1.38 4.44 -10.22
CA LEU A 174 -1.81 4.02 -8.88
C LEU A 174 -1.63 5.10 -7.80
N HIS A 175 -0.56 5.90 -7.88
CA HIS A 175 -0.32 6.98 -6.92
C HIS A 175 -1.43 8.03 -6.95
N MET A 176 -2.07 8.27 -8.10
CA MET A 176 -3.20 9.18 -8.21
C MET A 176 -4.48 8.59 -7.57
N ASP A 177 -4.72 7.28 -7.71
CA ASP A 177 -5.85 6.59 -7.07
C ASP A 177 -5.72 6.60 -5.54
N ILE A 178 -4.52 6.33 -5.03
CA ILE A 178 -4.21 6.42 -3.59
C ILE A 178 -4.41 7.86 -3.11
N SER A 179 -3.91 8.85 -3.84
CA SER A 179 -4.04 10.27 -3.47
C SER A 179 -5.49 10.73 -3.43
N GLU A 180 -6.31 10.29 -4.38
CA GLU A 180 -7.74 10.59 -4.37
C GLU A 180 -8.45 9.94 -3.17
N CYS A 181 -8.06 8.71 -2.81
CA CYS A 181 -8.55 8.07 -1.59
C CYS A 181 -8.15 8.85 -0.34
N LEU A 182 -6.89 9.27 -0.20
CA LEU A 182 -6.43 10.12 0.90
C LEU A 182 -7.28 11.39 1.02
N PHE A 183 -7.58 12.04 -0.11
CA PHE A 183 -8.45 13.22 -0.14
C PHE A 183 -9.88 12.91 0.28
N LYS A 184 -10.51 11.88 -0.31
CA LYS A 184 -11.88 11.44 -0.01
C LYS A 184 -12.06 11.11 1.47
N TYR A 185 -11.03 10.55 2.11
CA TYR A 185 -11.04 10.20 3.53
C TYR A 185 -10.47 11.31 4.44
N ASN A 186 -10.36 12.55 3.94
CA ASN A 186 -9.97 13.75 4.69
C ASN A 186 -8.56 13.74 5.27
N PHE A 187 -7.63 12.93 4.75
CA PHE A 187 -6.24 12.96 5.20
C PHE A 187 -5.56 14.30 4.91
N PHE A 188 -5.90 14.93 3.76
CA PHE A 188 -5.41 16.27 3.44
C PHE A 188 -6.08 17.41 4.23
N ASN A 189 -7.11 17.12 5.06
CA ASN A 189 -7.74 18.14 5.89
C ASN A 189 -6.88 18.41 7.15
N PHE A 190 -6.69 19.69 7.46
CA PHE A 190 -5.90 20.13 8.62
C PHE A 190 -6.67 20.09 9.95
N GLU A 191 -8.01 20.15 9.94
CA GLU A 191 -8.82 20.32 11.16
C GLU A 191 -8.72 19.15 12.16
N SER A 192 -8.38 17.96 11.66
CA SER A 192 -8.24 16.70 12.39
C SER A 192 -6.80 16.36 12.79
N ARG A 193 -5.80 17.20 12.46
CA ARG A 193 -4.36 16.87 12.60
C ARG A 193 -3.70 17.23 13.90
N CYS A 194 -4.35 18.01 14.75
CA CYS A 194 -3.64 18.56 15.90
C CYS A 194 -3.23 17.44 16.93
N ASN A 195 -3.71 16.19 16.75
CA ASN A 195 -3.21 14.92 17.35
C ASN A 195 -2.93 13.83 16.28
N GLY A 196 -2.83 14.23 15.03
CA GLY A 196 -2.76 13.36 13.86
C GLY A 196 -1.38 12.73 13.69
N ARG A 197 -1.36 11.71 12.85
CA ARG A 197 -0.15 10.98 12.46
C ARG A 197 0.53 11.76 11.33
N ASP A 198 1.85 11.88 11.39
CA ASP A 198 2.61 12.25 10.20
C ASP A 198 2.58 11.05 9.28
N ILE A 199 2.25 11.29 8.01
CA ILE A 199 2.18 10.27 6.99
C ILE A 199 3.12 10.67 5.88
N TYR A 200 4.03 9.75 5.56
CA TYR A 200 4.93 9.85 4.43
C TYR A 200 4.66 8.67 3.51
N ILE A 201 4.44 8.96 2.24
CA ILE A 201 4.27 7.96 1.18
C ILE A 201 5.18 8.35 0.03
N ALA A 202 6.07 7.45 -0.38
CA ALA A 202 6.92 7.63 -1.55
C ALA A 202 6.60 6.57 -2.60
N PHE A 203 6.51 7.00 -3.85
CA PHE A 203 6.29 6.15 -5.01
C PHE A 203 7.53 6.20 -5.90
N ASP A 204 8.10 5.04 -6.19
CA ASP A 204 9.06 4.86 -7.26
C ASP A 204 8.31 4.79 -8.59
N LEU A 205 8.56 5.74 -9.49
CA LEU A 205 7.88 5.81 -10.79
C LEU A 205 8.80 5.28 -11.89
N ASP A 206 8.26 4.41 -12.74
CA ASP A 206 8.98 3.86 -13.89
C ASP A 206 9.26 4.91 -14.99
N SER A 207 8.66 6.11 -14.90
CA SER A 207 8.74 7.12 -15.95
C SER A 207 8.71 8.55 -15.40
N THR A 208 8.91 9.52 -16.30
CA THR A 208 8.89 10.95 -15.98
C THR A 208 7.49 11.43 -15.60
N PHE A 209 7.41 12.36 -14.65
CA PHE A 209 6.17 12.96 -14.20
C PHE A 209 5.52 13.84 -15.28
N THR A 210 4.39 13.37 -15.78
CA THR A 210 3.63 13.91 -16.90
C THR A 210 2.86 15.18 -16.53
N ILE A 211 2.40 15.91 -17.56
CA ILE A 211 1.52 17.07 -17.39
C ILE A 211 0.17 16.65 -16.76
N LEU A 212 -0.32 15.45 -17.07
CA LEU A 212 -1.54 14.91 -16.49
C LEU A 212 -1.43 14.78 -14.97
N GLU A 213 -0.33 14.22 -14.49
CA GLU A 213 -0.08 14.05 -13.05
C GLU A 213 0.12 15.39 -12.35
N LYS A 214 0.88 16.32 -12.96
CA LYS A 214 1.04 17.70 -12.46
C LYS A 214 -0.32 18.39 -12.31
N ASN A 215 -1.18 18.31 -13.33
CA ASN A 215 -2.52 18.91 -13.29
C ASN A 215 -3.40 18.27 -12.21
N PHE A 216 -3.36 16.94 -12.10
CA PHE A 216 -4.11 16.22 -11.06
C PHE A 216 -3.76 16.70 -9.65
N TYR A 217 -2.47 16.80 -9.32
CA TYR A 217 -2.04 17.21 -8.00
C TYR A 217 -2.30 18.69 -7.73
N SER A 218 -2.17 19.55 -8.74
CA SER A 218 -2.56 20.95 -8.63
C SER A 218 -4.06 21.08 -8.31
N GLU A 219 -4.93 20.39 -9.04
CA GLU A 219 -6.38 20.40 -8.78
C GLU A 219 -6.74 19.81 -7.42
N LEU A 220 -6.07 18.73 -7.01
CA LEU A 220 -6.27 18.10 -5.71
C LEU A 220 -5.96 19.10 -4.58
N MET A 221 -4.83 19.78 -4.69
CA MET A 221 -4.36 20.75 -3.71
C MET A 221 -5.22 22.02 -3.71
N GLU A 222 -5.69 22.49 -4.87
CA GLU A 222 -6.68 23.57 -4.94
C GLU A 222 -7.96 23.24 -4.18
N LYS A 223 -8.47 22.00 -4.30
CA LYS A 223 -9.65 21.53 -3.55
C LYS A 223 -9.39 21.49 -2.03
N VAL A 224 -8.19 21.13 -1.61
CA VAL A 224 -7.77 21.23 -0.19
C VAL A 224 -7.72 22.70 0.26
N ASN A 225 -7.31 23.59 -0.64
CA ASN A 225 -6.87 24.94 -0.33
C ASN A 225 -7.93 26.05 -0.45
N SER A 226 -9.17 25.82 -0.04
CA SER A 226 -10.19 26.89 -0.12
C SER A 226 -9.87 28.17 0.69
N ARG A 227 -8.74 28.24 1.44
CA ARG A 227 -8.38 29.38 2.33
C ARG A 227 -6.88 29.73 2.51
N ASN A 228 -5.89 29.00 1.99
CA ASN A 228 -4.46 29.23 2.31
C ASN A 228 -3.58 29.45 1.06
N TYR A 229 -2.30 29.78 1.28
CA TYR A 229 -1.34 30.06 0.21
C TYR A 229 -0.77 28.75 -0.35
N SER A 230 -0.86 28.55 -1.66
CA SER A 230 -0.07 27.54 -2.39
C SER A 230 1.21 28.21 -2.87
N MET A 231 2.36 27.55 -2.71
CA MET A 231 3.61 28.01 -3.32
C MET A 231 4.19 26.88 -4.15
N GLU A 232 4.04 26.98 -5.47
CA GLU A 232 4.80 26.17 -6.42
C GLU A 232 6.24 26.71 -6.45
N LYS A 233 7.21 25.86 -6.12
CA LYS A 233 8.64 26.21 -6.21
C LYS A 233 9.32 25.20 -7.11
N ILE A 234 9.89 25.67 -8.21
CA ILE A 234 10.78 24.86 -9.04
C ILE A 234 12.20 25.06 -8.46
N ASP A 235 12.82 23.97 -8.02
CA ASP A 235 14.21 23.88 -7.56
C ASP A 235 14.96 22.96 -8.52
N ASP A 236 16.27 23.09 -8.66
CA ASP A 236 17.05 22.39 -9.69
C ASP A 236 16.94 20.85 -9.57
N ASP A 237 16.74 20.33 -8.36
CA ASP A 237 16.55 18.89 -8.07
C ASP A 237 15.07 18.44 -8.05
N LYS A 238 14.12 19.38 -8.03
CA LYS A 238 12.68 19.11 -7.90
C LYS A 238 11.96 19.57 -9.16
N GLU A 239 11.53 18.61 -9.98
CA GLU A 239 10.79 18.92 -11.20
C GLU A 239 9.35 19.38 -10.90
N TYR A 240 8.77 18.94 -9.79
CA TYR A 240 7.45 19.41 -9.34
C TYR A 240 7.39 19.48 -7.82
N PHE A 241 6.81 20.56 -7.31
CA PHE A 241 6.64 20.78 -5.88
C PHE A 241 5.41 21.62 -5.61
N ILE A 242 4.50 21.10 -4.80
CA ILE A 242 3.37 21.85 -4.29
C ILE A 242 3.25 21.62 -2.79
N GLU A 243 3.18 22.72 -2.05
CA GLU A 243 3.02 22.70 -0.60
C GLU A 243 1.94 23.68 -0.17
N ILE A 244 1.09 23.22 0.74
CA ILE A 244 0.13 24.05 1.46
C ILE A 244 0.42 23.86 2.94
N SER A 245 0.63 24.94 3.67
CA SER A 245 0.78 24.90 5.11
C SER A 245 -0.24 25.79 5.82
N MET A 246 -0.52 25.47 7.08
CA MET A 246 -1.28 26.33 7.97
C MET A 246 -0.87 26.17 9.43
N ASN A 247 -0.92 27.28 10.16
CA ASN A 247 -0.72 27.27 11.60
C ASN A 247 -2.02 26.80 12.31
N CYS A 248 -2.03 25.60 12.91
CA CYS A 248 -3.19 25.10 13.66
C CYS A 248 -3.39 25.95 14.92
N GLN A 249 -4.57 26.58 15.01
CA GLN A 249 -4.93 27.38 16.17
C GLN A 249 -5.08 26.56 17.46
N LYS A 250 -5.35 25.24 17.35
CA LYS A 250 -5.53 24.33 18.49
C LYS A 250 -4.20 23.87 19.09
N CYS A 251 -3.28 23.28 18.30
CA CYS A 251 -1.99 22.79 18.81
C CYS A 251 -0.82 23.78 18.68
N LYS A 252 -1.03 24.92 18.02
CA LYS A 252 0.01 25.94 17.77
C LYS A 252 1.22 25.44 16.96
N LYS A 253 1.06 24.32 16.23
CA LYS A 253 2.04 23.82 15.27
C LYS A 253 1.63 24.21 13.86
N GLU A 254 2.62 24.31 12.98
CA GLU A 254 2.39 24.33 11.54
C GLU A 254 2.09 22.90 11.05
N HIS A 255 1.03 22.77 10.27
CA HIS A 255 0.69 21.55 9.54
C HIS A 255 0.89 21.80 8.06
N SER A 256 1.29 20.79 7.31
CA SER A 256 1.58 20.90 5.89
C SER A 256 1.12 19.69 5.08
N ASN A 257 0.68 19.95 3.86
CA ASN A 257 0.52 18.97 2.79
C ASN A 257 1.56 19.27 1.73
N ARG A 258 2.37 18.29 1.38
CA ARG A 258 3.46 18.47 0.43
C ARG A 258 3.46 17.33 -0.55
N ILE A 259 3.50 17.67 -1.83
CA ILE A 259 3.73 16.72 -2.91
C ILE A 259 5.00 17.16 -3.63
N THR A 260 5.93 16.24 -3.83
CA THR A 260 7.23 16.54 -4.46
C THR A 260 7.60 15.42 -5.41
N PHE A 261 7.96 15.77 -6.64
CA PHE A 261 8.54 14.83 -7.59
C PHE A 261 10.02 15.15 -7.81
N TYR A 262 10.87 14.16 -7.58
CA TYR A 262 12.32 14.23 -7.77
C TYR A 262 12.70 13.53 -9.06
N ARG A 263 13.13 14.32 -10.05
CA ARG A 263 13.48 13.82 -11.38
C ARG A 263 14.67 12.85 -11.37
N ASN A 264 15.64 13.08 -10.49
CA ASN A 264 16.89 12.29 -10.48
C ASN A 264 16.66 10.82 -10.15
N ASN A 265 15.65 10.52 -9.33
CA ASN A 265 15.35 9.18 -8.86
C ASN A 265 13.93 8.72 -9.26
N ASN A 266 13.19 9.53 -10.03
CA ASN A 266 11.77 9.33 -10.36
C ASN A 266 10.88 9.04 -9.13
N ILE A 267 11.14 9.71 -8.01
CA ILE A 267 10.36 9.50 -6.78
C ILE A 267 9.30 10.58 -6.64
N LEU A 268 8.05 10.17 -6.41
CA LEU A 268 6.97 11.04 -5.97
C LEU A 268 6.75 10.87 -4.47
N GLU A 269 6.96 11.92 -3.69
CA GLU A 269 6.68 11.96 -2.26
C GLU A 269 5.36 12.69 -1.99
N ILE A 270 4.55 12.11 -1.11
CA ILE A 270 3.38 12.74 -0.50
C ILE A 270 3.62 12.76 1.00
N ILE A 271 3.61 13.97 1.58
CA ILE A 271 3.83 14.18 3.00
C ILE A 271 2.66 14.95 3.59
N ILE A 272 2.14 14.43 4.69
CA ILE A 272 1.01 14.96 5.44
C ILE A 272 1.47 15.11 6.89
N CYS A 273 1.68 16.35 7.33
CA CYS A 273 2.12 16.75 8.68
C CYS A 273 1.13 17.73 9.31
#